data_AF-A0A7W7LK55-F1
#
_entry.id   AF-A0A7W7LK55-F1
#
_cell.length_a   1.000
_cell.length_b   1.000
_cell.length_c   1.000
_cell.angle_alpha   90.00
_cell.angle_beta   90.00
_cell.angle_gamma   90.00
#
_symmetry.space_group_name_H-M   'P 1'
#
loop_
_entity.id
_entity.type
_entity.pdbx_description
1 polymer ?
#
loop_
_entity_poly.entity_id
_entity_poly.type
_entity_poly.pdbx_seq_one_letter_code
_entity_poly.pdbx_strand_id
1 'polypeptide(L)'
;MRRLGTALAALLLAGAGLAALAGSSASAGTAGGAGVTTKAVTVAAARTRGCTHSWSSRPKISTDTDYAPLMHIRTGSHACFDRMVFDIGDLPGNPVGYRVAYVDELHQDGSGAVVPVSGGAVLEVRVAAPSHDPENGEVTYEGRAGAPLPGVDLSGYRTFRDVRYGGSFEGETQIGVGVPARLPFRVFQMGNHVVLDVAHQPRRLH
;
A
#
# COMPACT_ATOMS: atom_id res chain seq x y z
N MET A 1 51.78 -6.85 -18.15
CA MET A 1 51.44 -7.37 -19.49
C MET A 1 50.66 -6.29 -20.23
N ARG A 2 51.14 -5.90 -21.43
CA ARG A 2 50.60 -4.82 -22.26
C ARG A 2 49.41 -5.30 -23.11
N ARG A 3 48.44 -4.41 -23.35
CA ARG A 3 47.69 -4.08 -24.61
C ARG A 3 46.35 -3.42 -24.21
N LEU A 4 46.15 -2.10 -24.27
CA LEU A 4 45.85 -1.23 -25.42
C LEU A 4 44.76 -1.76 -26.35
N GLY A 5 43.63 -1.03 -26.41
CA GLY A 5 42.56 -1.20 -27.40
C GLY A 5 41.56 -0.03 -27.36
N THR A 6 41.82 1.01 -28.14
CA THR A 6 40.91 2.12 -28.48
C THR A 6 40.11 1.77 -29.74
N ALA A 7 38.81 2.10 -29.80
CA ALA A 7 38.13 2.43 -31.06
C ALA A 7 36.85 3.24 -30.81
N LEU A 8 36.85 4.48 -31.32
CA LEU A 8 35.67 5.31 -31.60
C LEU A 8 34.92 4.76 -32.83
N ALA A 9 33.60 4.91 -32.86
CA ALA A 9 32.86 5.10 -34.11
C ALA A 9 31.61 5.94 -33.84
N ALA A 10 31.65 7.20 -34.26
CA ALA A 10 30.49 8.06 -34.42
C ALA A 10 29.99 7.93 -35.87
N LEU A 11 28.69 7.79 -36.07
CA LEU A 11 28.07 7.91 -37.39
C LEU A 11 26.80 8.76 -37.27
N LEU A 12 26.88 9.97 -37.81
CA LEU A 12 25.75 10.85 -38.12
C LEU A 12 25.25 10.51 -39.52
N LEU A 13 23.93 10.39 -39.71
CA LEU A 13 23.30 10.62 -41.01
C LEU A 13 22.03 11.46 -40.82
N ALA A 14 22.04 12.59 -41.52
CA ALA A 14 20.94 13.52 -41.68
C ALA A 14 19.91 12.98 -42.68
N GLY A 15 18.64 13.35 -42.47
CA GLY A 15 17.57 13.14 -43.44
C GLY A 15 16.52 14.24 -43.29
N ALA A 16 16.67 15.30 -44.09
CA ALA A 16 15.67 16.34 -44.28
C ALA A 16 14.59 15.87 -45.27
N GLY A 17 13.32 16.16 -44.98
CA GLY A 17 12.20 15.89 -45.87
C GLY A 17 11.06 16.88 -45.63
N LEU A 18 11.09 17.98 -46.37
CA LEU A 18 10.07 19.03 -46.45
C LEU A 18 8.96 18.59 -47.42
N ALA A 19 7.69 18.66 -47.04
CA ALA A 19 6.58 18.89 -47.97
C ALA A 19 5.32 19.35 -47.21
N ALA A 20 4.94 20.61 -47.44
CA ALA A 20 3.67 21.20 -47.05
C ALA A 20 2.53 20.70 -47.95
N LEU A 21 1.28 20.76 -47.47
CA LEU A 21 0.12 21.22 -48.24
C LEU A 21 -1.04 21.56 -47.28
N ALA A 22 -1.58 22.75 -47.46
CA ALA A 22 -2.72 23.30 -46.77
C ALA A 22 -4.04 22.63 -47.21
N GLY A 23 -5.03 22.64 -46.33
CA GLY A 23 -6.40 22.24 -46.65
C GLY A 23 -7.36 22.56 -45.51
N SER A 24 -7.85 23.80 -45.47
CA SER A 24 -9.04 24.16 -44.69
C SER A 24 -10.29 23.69 -45.43
N SER A 25 -11.19 22.98 -44.75
CA SER A 25 -12.58 22.81 -45.17
C SER A 25 -13.43 22.63 -43.92
N ALA A 26 -14.28 23.61 -43.66
CA ALA A 26 -15.32 23.52 -42.64
C ALA A 26 -16.38 22.48 -43.03
N SER A 27 -16.92 21.78 -42.05
CA SER A 27 -18.21 21.10 -42.17
C SER A 27 -18.91 21.20 -40.83
N ALA A 28 -19.96 22.01 -40.78
CA ALA A 28 -20.92 22.02 -39.70
C ALA A 28 -21.66 20.67 -39.67
N GLY A 29 -21.73 20.06 -38.50
CA GLY A 29 -22.52 18.85 -38.25
C GLY A 29 -23.18 18.96 -36.88
N THR A 30 -24.37 19.57 -36.83
CA THR A 30 -25.31 19.44 -35.73
C THR A 30 -26.02 18.09 -35.84
N ALA A 31 -25.70 17.16 -34.94
CA ALA A 31 -26.56 16.02 -34.65
C ALA A 31 -26.61 15.80 -33.14
N GLY A 32 -27.82 15.96 -32.60
CA GLY A 32 -28.12 15.71 -31.19
C GLY A 32 -27.84 14.26 -30.79
N GLY A 33 -27.41 14.13 -29.54
CA GLY A 33 -27.19 12.85 -28.88
C GLY A 33 -27.15 13.06 -27.38
N ALA A 34 -28.25 13.58 -26.81
CA ALA A 34 -28.48 13.51 -25.38
C ALA A 34 -28.58 12.04 -24.98
N GLY A 35 -27.75 11.60 -24.03
CA GLY A 35 -28.01 10.34 -23.31
C GLY A 35 -26.83 9.39 -23.07
N VAL A 36 -25.65 9.86 -22.67
CA VAL A 36 -24.62 8.96 -22.10
C VAL A 36 -23.90 9.62 -20.91
N THR A 37 -24.58 9.89 -19.80
CA THR A 37 -23.89 10.24 -18.53
C THR A 37 -24.57 9.76 -17.25
N THR A 38 -25.74 9.09 -17.29
CA THR A 38 -26.44 8.67 -16.06
C THR A 38 -26.15 7.24 -15.61
N LYS A 39 -25.60 6.37 -16.48
CA LYS A 39 -25.35 4.95 -16.13
C LYS A 39 -24.07 4.71 -15.34
N ALA A 40 -23.03 5.55 -15.50
CA ALA A 40 -21.78 5.39 -14.76
C ALA A 40 -21.91 5.84 -13.29
N VAL A 41 -22.67 6.91 -13.05
CA VAL A 41 -22.90 7.47 -11.70
C VAL A 41 -23.71 6.52 -10.81
N THR A 42 -24.65 5.76 -11.39
CA THR A 42 -25.47 4.79 -10.66
C THR A 42 -24.69 3.56 -10.20
N VAL A 43 -23.70 3.09 -10.96
CA VAL A 43 -22.89 1.90 -10.59
C VAL A 43 -21.88 2.22 -9.46
N ALA A 44 -21.34 3.44 -9.41
CA ALA A 44 -20.45 3.86 -8.32
C ALA A 44 -21.20 4.05 -6.99
N ALA A 45 -22.39 4.66 -7.02
CA ALA A 45 -23.24 4.82 -5.84
C ALA A 45 -23.80 3.47 -5.34
N ALA A 46 -24.10 2.53 -6.23
CA ALA A 46 -24.62 1.21 -5.87
C ALA A 46 -23.63 0.35 -5.07
N ARG A 47 -22.31 0.49 -5.29
CA ARG A 47 -21.28 -0.26 -4.53
C ARG A 47 -21.14 0.17 -3.07
N THR A 48 -21.77 1.28 -2.68
CA THR A 48 -21.70 1.84 -1.32
C THR A 48 -22.95 1.53 -0.48
N ARG A 49 -24.00 0.99 -1.11
CA ARG A 49 -25.24 0.59 -0.45
C ARG A 49 -25.04 -0.81 0.13
N GLY A 50 -24.63 -0.89 1.40
CA GLY A 50 -24.48 -2.15 2.13
C GLY A 50 -23.24 -2.24 3.01
N CYS A 51 -22.26 -1.36 2.83
CA CYS A 51 -21.08 -1.30 3.68
C CYS A 51 -21.35 -0.45 4.92
N THR A 52 -21.90 -1.07 5.97
CA THR A 52 -21.97 -0.49 7.32
C THR A 52 -20.97 -1.21 8.23
N HIS A 53 -20.29 -0.46 9.09
CA HIS A 53 -19.37 -1.01 10.08
C HIS A 53 -19.40 -0.20 11.37
N SER A 54 -19.21 -0.88 12.49
CA SER A 54 -19.08 -0.25 13.83
C SER A 54 -17.67 0.23 14.13
N TRP A 55 -16.72 0.12 13.19
CA TRP A 55 -15.31 0.45 13.42
C TRP A 55 -15.10 1.95 13.63
N SER A 56 -13.96 2.31 14.22
CA SER A 56 -13.50 3.68 14.43
C SER A 56 -12.08 3.87 13.93
N SER A 57 -11.63 5.12 13.77
CA SER A 57 -10.26 5.48 13.39
C SER A 57 -9.32 5.66 14.60
N ARG A 58 -9.76 5.30 15.81
CA ARG A 58 -8.93 5.34 17.02
C ARG A 58 -7.85 4.25 16.99
N PRO A 59 -6.76 4.39 17.75
CA PRO A 59 -5.74 3.35 17.85
C PRO A 59 -6.31 1.98 18.20
N LYS A 60 -5.64 0.92 17.74
CA LYS A 60 -5.87 -0.47 18.12
C LYS A 60 -4.58 -0.99 18.72
N ILE A 61 -4.65 -1.48 19.95
CA ILE A 61 -3.48 -1.87 20.72
C ILE A 61 -3.78 -3.25 21.33
N SER A 62 -2.87 -4.19 21.13
CA SER A 62 -2.65 -5.33 22.01
C SER A 62 -1.31 -5.11 22.71
N THR A 63 -1.26 -5.41 24.01
CA THR A 63 -0.04 -5.35 24.83
C THR A 63 0.53 -6.73 25.11
N ASP A 64 0.11 -7.74 24.34
CA ASP A 64 0.64 -9.09 24.46
C ASP A 64 2.13 -9.10 24.05
N THR A 65 2.89 -10.01 24.64
CA THR A 65 4.36 -10.02 24.53
C THR A 65 4.90 -11.19 23.72
N ASP A 66 4.04 -12.13 23.33
CA ASP A 66 4.46 -13.24 22.47
C ASP A 66 4.76 -12.73 21.06
N TYR A 67 5.83 -13.25 20.48
CA TYR A 67 6.27 -12.90 19.14
C TYR A 67 6.84 -14.12 18.44
N ALA A 68 6.77 -14.09 17.11
CA ALA A 68 7.43 -15.04 16.22
C ALA A 68 7.81 -14.30 14.93
N PRO A 69 8.74 -14.82 14.11
CA PRO A 69 9.21 -14.10 12.93
C PRO A 69 8.08 -13.74 11.98
N LEU A 70 8.14 -12.55 11.37
CA LEU A 70 7.30 -12.21 10.24
C LEU A 70 7.78 -13.01 9.02
N MET A 71 6.86 -13.76 8.41
CA MET A 71 7.15 -14.56 7.23
C MET A 71 6.72 -13.83 5.96
N HIS A 72 5.49 -13.31 5.94
CA HIS A 72 4.93 -12.62 4.79
C HIS A 72 3.96 -11.52 5.18
N ILE A 73 3.77 -10.56 4.26
CA ILE A 73 2.65 -9.63 4.31
C ILE A 73 1.85 -9.83 3.02
N ARG A 74 0.54 -10.06 3.16
CA ARG A 74 -0.38 -10.22 2.04
C ARG A 74 -1.46 -9.15 2.09
N THR A 75 -1.94 -8.74 0.93
CA THR A 75 -3.05 -7.80 0.82
C THR A 75 -4.19 -8.40 0.00
N GLY A 76 -5.42 -7.96 0.27
CA GLY A 76 -6.59 -8.31 -0.53
C GLY A 76 -7.64 -7.21 -0.52
N SER A 77 -8.28 -6.96 -1.66
CA SER A 77 -9.43 -6.06 -1.74
C SER A 77 -10.73 -6.85 -1.55
N HIS A 78 -11.61 -6.35 -0.68
CA HIS A 78 -12.93 -6.92 -0.42
C HIS A 78 -14.03 -5.92 -0.79
N ALA A 79 -15.30 -6.33 -0.72
CA ALA A 79 -16.41 -5.47 -1.13
C ALA A 79 -16.51 -4.14 -0.34
N CYS A 80 -16.09 -4.12 0.93
CA CYS A 80 -16.27 -2.99 1.85
C CYS A 80 -15.00 -2.52 2.56
N PHE A 81 -13.89 -3.23 2.39
CA PHE A 81 -12.62 -2.94 3.05
C PHE A 81 -11.46 -3.49 2.21
N ASP A 82 -10.28 -2.93 2.37
CA ASP A 82 -9.04 -3.60 1.97
C ASP A 82 -8.40 -4.22 3.21
N ARG A 83 -7.79 -5.38 3.05
CA ARG A 83 -7.20 -6.19 4.10
C ARG A 83 -5.70 -6.30 3.90
N MET A 84 -4.95 -6.13 4.98
CA MET A 84 -3.55 -6.50 5.11
C MET A 84 -3.43 -7.60 6.16
N VAL A 85 -2.69 -8.65 5.84
CA VAL A 85 -2.46 -9.80 6.72
C VAL A 85 -0.96 -9.96 6.94
N PHE A 86 -0.57 -10.04 8.20
CA PHE A 86 0.79 -10.36 8.63
C PHE A 86 0.81 -11.84 8.96
N ASP A 87 1.51 -12.62 8.14
CA ASP A 87 1.71 -14.05 8.36
C ASP A 87 2.91 -14.20 9.30
N ILE A 88 2.65 -14.63 10.54
CA ILE A 88 3.65 -14.80 11.58
C ILE A 88 4.08 -16.28 11.58
N GLY A 89 5.33 -16.55 11.93
CA GLY A 89 5.87 -17.90 12.10
C GLY A 89 5.10 -18.72 13.13
N ASP A 90 5.60 -19.91 13.44
CA ASP A 90 4.87 -20.84 14.32
C ASP A 90 4.61 -20.20 15.69
N LEU A 91 3.33 -19.90 15.93
CA LEU A 91 2.84 -19.26 17.12
C LEU A 91 1.47 -19.86 17.42
N PRO A 92 1.39 -20.90 18.26
CA PRO A 92 0.23 -21.80 18.35
C PRO A 92 -0.97 -21.14 19.07
N GLY A 93 -1.56 -20.12 18.42
CA GLY A 93 -2.70 -19.37 18.94
C GLY A 93 -2.36 -18.37 20.05
N ASN A 94 -1.08 -18.23 20.41
CA ASN A 94 -0.66 -17.27 21.42
C ASN A 94 -0.91 -15.84 20.92
N PRO A 95 -1.41 -14.94 21.78
CA PRO A 95 -1.76 -13.59 21.37
C PRO A 95 -0.51 -12.74 21.11
N VAL A 96 -0.52 -11.97 20.02
CA VAL A 96 0.62 -11.16 19.54
C VAL A 96 0.39 -9.69 19.82
N GLY A 97 1.43 -9.01 20.30
CA GLY A 97 1.43 -7.56 20.46
C GLY A 97 1.29 -6.81 19.13
N TYR A 98 0.46 -5.78 19.10
CA TYR A 98 0.40 -4.86 17.96
C TYR A 98 -0.04 -3.48 18.37
N ARG A 99 0.39 -2.48 17.61
CA ARG A 99 -0.07 -1.10 17.71
C ARG A 99 -0.34 -0.55 16.33
N VAL A 100 -1.59 -0.13 16.10
CA VAL A 100 -2.00 0.50 14.85
C VAL A 100 -2.65 1.84 15.14
N ALA A 101 -2.08 2.91 14.60
CA ALA A 101 -2.54 4.27 14.82
C ALA A 101 -2.27 5.16 13.61
N TYR A 102 -3.07 6.20 13.44
CA TYR A 102 -2.76 7.26 12.49
C TYR A 102 -1.66 8.16 13.05
N VAL A 103 -0.69 8.51 12.22
CA VAL A 103 0.43 9.42 12.52
C VAL A 103 0.47 10.55 11.49
N ASP A 104 1.11 11.66 11.86
CA ASP A 104 1.32 12.79 10.94
C ASP A 104 2.46 12.48 9.96
N GLU A 105 3.56 11.92 10.46
CA GLU A 105 4.68 11.39 9.69
C GLU A 105 5.09 10.02 10.22
N LEU A 106 5.52 9.13 9.33
CA LEU A 106 6.11 7.87 9.74
C LEU A 106 7.61 8.07 9.99
N HIS A 107 8.02 7.94 11.24
CA HIS A 107 9.44 7.90 11.61
C HIS A 107 9.89 6.45 11.74
N GLN A 108 10.96 6.09 11.03
CA GLN A 108 11.58 4.78 11.12
C GLN A 108 12.02 4.50 12.55
N ASP A 109 11.67 3.32 13.04
CA ASP A 109 12.09 2.86 14.34
C ASP A 109 13.61 2.66 14.44
N GLY A 110 14.18 3.00 15.59
CA GLY A 110 15.63 2.98 15.84
C GLY A 110 16.42 4.17 15.25
N SER A 111 16.14 4.59 14.01
CA SER A 111 16.86 5.71 13.36
C SER A 111 16.21 7.09 13.53
N GLY A 112 14.88 7.13 13.66
CA GLY A 112 14.07 8.36 13.69
C GLY A 112 13.93 9.05 12.32
N ALA A 113 14.52 8.51 11.26
CA ALA A 113 14.44 9.08 9.92
C ALA A 113 13.01 9.03 9.38
N VAL A 114 12.58 10.08 8.67
CA VAL A 114 11.25 10.09 8.06
C VAL A 114 11.20 9.08 6.90
N VAL A 115 10.17 8.24 6.92
CA VAL A 115 9.82 7.31 5.84
C VAL A 115 8.66 7.92 5.05
N PRO A 116 8.86 8.36 3.80
CA PRO A 116 7.79 8.94 3.01
C PRO A 116 6.71 7.88 2.67
N VAL A 117 5.48 8.11 3.12
CA VAL A 117 4.32 7.26 2.80
C VAL A 117 3.27 8.10 2.07
N SER A 118 2.93 7.71 0.83
CA SER A 118 2.00 8.48 0.01
C SER A 118 0.55 8.23 0.41
N GLY A 119 -0.25 9.29 0.56
CA GLY A 119 -1.67 9.19 0.92
C GLY A 119 -2.22 10.49 1.47
N GLY A 120 -3.52 10.53 1.77
CA GLY A 120 -4.15 11.64 2.51
C GLY A 120 -4.11 11.46 4.03
N ALA A 121 -3.77 10.26 4.52
CA ALA A 121 -3.41 9.97 5.91
C ALA A 121 -2.50 8.74 5.98
N VAL A 122 -1.70 8.63 7.05
CA VAL A 122 -0.76 7.52 7.25
C VAL A 122 -1.16 6.72 8.49
N LEU A 123 -1.35 5.41 8.32
CA LEU A 123 -1.43 4.44 9.42
C LEU A 123 -0.06 3.86 9.66
N GLU A 124 0.48 4.04 10.86
CA GLU A 124 1.60 3.25 11.36
C GLU A 124 1.05 1.94 11.92
N VAL A 125 1.65 0.83 11.49
CA VAL A 125 1.38 -0.52 11.97
C VAL A 125 2.66 -1.09 12.56
N ARG A 126 2.62 -1.42 13.85
CA ARG A 126 3.66 -2.18 14.55
C ARG A 126 3.09 -3.52 14.97
N VAL A 127 3.80 -4.60 14.69
CA VAL A 127 3.44 -5.96 15.08
C VAL A 127 4.67 -6.59 15.72
N ALA A 128 4.49 -7.25 16.87
CA ALA A 128 5.51 -8.05 17.55
C ALA A 128 5.84 -9.31 16.72
N ALA A 129 6.52 -9.08 15.61
CA ALA A 129 6.96 -10.07 14.65
C ALA A 129 8.21 -9.54 13.94
N PRO A 130 9.43 -9.88 14.40
CA PRO A 130 10.66 -9.40 13.78
C PRO A 130 10.80 -9.96 12.36
N SER A 131 11.44 -9.24 11.44
CA SER A 131 11.65 -9.71 10.06
C SER A 131 12.84 -10.67 9.90
N HIS A 132 13.27 -11.28 11.00
CA HIS A 132 14.33 -12.25 11.09
C HIS A 132 13.99 -13.28 12.17
N ASP A 133 14.64 -14.44 12.11
CA ASP A 133 14.57 -15.47 13.13
C ASP A 133 15.37 -15.03 14.38
N PRO A 134 14.73 -14.95 15.57
CA PRO A 134 15.40 -14.55 16.82
C PRO A 134 16.50 -15.51 17.30
N GLU A 135 16.47 -16.78 16.90
CA GLU A 135 17.41 -17.80 17.35
C GLU A 135 18.70 -17.79 16.53
N ASN A 136 18.59 -17.63 15.21
CA ASN A 136 19.73 -17.76 14.29
C ASN A 136 20.03 -16.48 13.46
N GLY A 137 19.14 -15.49 13.49
CA GLY A 137 19.31 -14.21 12.80
C GLY A 137 19.06 -14.26 11.28
N GLU A 138 18.59 -15.38 10.73
CA GLU A 138 18.24 -15.48 9.32
C GLU A 138 17.09 -14.54 8.97
N VAL A 139 17.17 -13.90 7.80
CA VAL A 139 16.12 -13.01 7.32
C VAL A 139 14.90 -13.85 6.93
N THR A 140 13.76 -13.58 7.55
CA THR A 140 12.49 -14.26 7.26
C THR A 140 11.56 -13.41 6.39
N TYR A 141 11.76 -12.09 6.38
CA TYR A 141 11.04 -11.16 5.53
C TYR A 141 11.97 -10.08 4.97
N GLU A 142 12.09 -10.02 3.64
CA GLU A 142 13.06 -9.19 2.89
C GLU A 142 12.64 -7.71 2.76
N GLY A 143 12.19 -7.11 3.86
CA GLY A 143 11.84 -5.69 3.95
C GLY A 143 13.06 -4.78 3.88
N ARG A 144 12.95 -3.65 3.17
CA ARG A 144 13.99 -2.61 3.14
C ARG A 144 13.39 -1.29 3.56
N ALA A 145 14.02 -0.60 4.53
CA ALA A 145 13.49 0.64 5.08
C ALA A 145 13.18 1.66 3.95
N GLY A 146 11.96 2.20 3.96
CA GLY A 146 11.42 3.11 2.95
C GLY A 146 11.04 2.51 1.60
N ALA A 147 11.35 1.24 1.35
CA ALA A 147 10.95 0.55 0.13
C ALA A 147 9.49 0.08 0.19
N PRO A 148 8.85 -0.15 -0.97
CA PRO A 148 7.59 -0.89 -1.04
C PRO A 148 7.73 -2.30 -0.43
N LEU A 149 6.61 -2.87 0.03
CA LEU A 149 6.60 -4.23 0.56
C LEU A 149 6.88 -5.26 -0.55
N PRO A 150 7.78 -6.25 -0.35
CA PRO A 150 8.00 -7.35 -1.29
C PRO A 150 6.70 -8.08 -1.64
N GLY A 151 6.45 -8.27 -2.94
CA GLY A 151 5.30 -9.06 -3.42
C GLY A 151 3.93 -8.38 -3.28
N VAL A 152 3.86 -7.11 -2.88
CA VAL A 152 2.59 -6.37 -2.76
C VAL A 152 2.38 -5.43 -3.96
N ASP A 153 1.31 -5.71 -4.72
CA ASP A 153 0.79 -4.80 -5.74
C ASP A 153 -0.51 -4.15 -5.23
N LEU A 154 -0.57 -2.82 -5.26
CA LEU A 154 -1.72 -2.03 -4.82
C LEU A 154 -2.66 -1.64 -5.96
N SER A 155 -2.43 -2.13 -7.18
CA SER A 155 -3.30 -1.89 -8.32
C SER A 155 -4.73 -2.35 -8.03
N GLY A 156 -5.70 -1.44 -8.19
CA GLY A 156 -7.12 -1.72 -7.98
C GLY A 156 -7.63 -1.57 -6.54
N TYR A 157 -6.76 -1.27 -5.57
CA TYR A 157 -7.18 -1.02 -4.18
C TYR A 157 -7.92 0.32 -4.04
N ARG A 158 -8.90 0.35 -3.14
CA ARG A 158 -9.72 1.56 -2.89
C ARG A 158 -9.14 2.43 -1.78
N THR A 159 -8.50 1.81 -0.80
CA THR A 159 -7.97 2.47 0.40
C THR A 159 -6.47 2.40 0.49
N PHE A 160 -5.82 1.29 0.14
CA PHE A 160 -4.35 1.26 0.14
C PHE A 160 -3.79 2.03 -1.05
N ARG A 161 -3.06 3.12 -0.76
CA ARG A 161 -2.42 4.01 -1.74
C ARG A 161 -0.92 3.82 -1.80
N ASP A 162 -0.33 3.51 -0.66
CA ASP A 162 1.09 3.23 -0.53
C ASP A 162 1.28 2.29 0.67
N VAL A 163 2.28 1.43 0.59
CA VAL A 163 2.70 0.59 1.72
C VAL A 163 4.22 0.55 1.77
N ARG A 164 4.78 0.93 2.91
CA ARG A 164 6.21 1.11 3.08
C ARG A 164 6.71 0.31 4.26
N TYR A 165 7.82 -0.39 4.06
CA TYR A 165 8.51 -1.03 5.17
C TYR A 165 9.26 0.03 5.98
N GLY A 166 8.93 0.17 7.25
CA GLY A 166 9.57 1.10 8.18
C GLY A 166 10.87 0.53 8.74
N GLY A 167 10.83 -0.71 9.20
CA GLY A 167 11.99 -1.39 9.79
C GLY A 167 11.57 -2.61 10.61
N SER A 168 12.56 -3.33 11.12
CA SER A 168 12.38 -4.28 12.22
C SER A 168 13.38 -3.97 13.32
N PHE A 169 12.87 -3.70 14.51
CA PHE A 169 13.64 -3.25 15.67
C PHE A 169 12.95 -3.70 16.96
N GLU A 170 13.71 -4.03 18.00
CA GLU A 170 13.19 -4.44 19.33
C GLU A 170 12.11 -5.54 19.30
N GLY A 171 12.17 -6.45 18.32
CA GLY A 171 11.20 -7.56 18.18
C GLY A 171 9.91 -7.18 17.43
N GLU A 172 9.79 -5.96 16.92
CA GLU A 172 8.66 -5.52 16.12
C GLU A 172 9.04 -5.33 14.65
N THR A 173 8.05 -5.45 13.77
CA THR A 173 8.10 -4.92 12.40
C THR A 173 7.18 -3.72 12.28
N GLN A 174 7.71 -2.63 11.72
CA GLN A 174 7.00 -1.37 11.48
C GLN A 174 6.65 -1.23 9.99
N ILE A 175 5.38 -0.99 9.69
CA ILE A 175 4.87 -0.73 8.33
C ILE A 175 4.10 0.59 8.31
N GLY A 176 4.33 1.39 7.27
CA GLY A 176 3.50 2.53 6.90
C GLY A 176 2.44 2.15 5.89
N VAL A 177 1.18 2.50 6.14
CA VAL A 177 0.07 2.31 5.21
C VAL A 177 -0.56 3.65 4.88
N GLY A 178 -0.38 4.10 3.63
CA GLY A 178 -0.99 5.30 3.09
C GLY A 178 -2.42 5.04 2.65
N VAL A 179 -3.35 5.88 3.13
CA VAL A 179 -4.79 5.78 2.83
C VAL A 179 -5.33 7.13 2.31
N PRO A 180 -6.46 7.18 1.58
CA PRO A 180 -6.94 8.44 0.98
C PRO A 180 -7.39 9.49 2.01
N ALA A 181 -7.79 9.06 3.20
CA ALA A 181 -8.17 9.92 4.33
C ALA A 181 -8.17 9.06 5.61
N ARG A 182 -8.38 9.68 6.78
CA ARG A 182 -8.57 8.92 8.04
C ARG A 182 -9.86 8.11 7.98
N LEU A 183 -9.73 6.82 7.73
CA LEU A 183 -10.80 5.84 7.60
C LEU A 183 -10.90 4.94 8.85
N PRO A 184 -12.09 4.43 9.18
CA PRO A 184 -12.25 3.43 10.23
C PRO A 184 -11.57 2.11 9.89
N PHE A 185 -10.98 1.48 10.89
CA PHE A 185 -10.26 0.23 10.73
C PHE A 185 -10.47 -0.68 11.94
N ARG A 186 -10.19 -1.97 11.77
CA ARG A 186 -10.08 -2.94 12.86
C ARG A 186 -8.77 -3.72 12.73
N VAL A 187 -8.30 -4.20 13.87
CA VAL A 187 -7.18 -5.14 13.96
C VAL A 187 -7.63 -6.29 14.83
N PHE A 188 -7.30 -7.51 14.43
CA PHE A 188 -7.59 -8.72 15.18
C PHE A 188 -6.59 -9.82 14.80
N GLN A 189 -6.49 -10.84 15.64
CA GLN A 189 -5.66 -12.01 15.37
C GLN A 189 -6.53 -13.23 15.02
N MET A 190 -6.02 -14.07 14.12
CA MET A 190 -6.62 -15.35 13.76
C MET A 190 -5.51 -16.39 13.58
N GLY A 191 -5.32 -17.26 14.58
CA GLY A 191 -4.15 -18.15 14.63
C GLY A 191 -2.85 -17.34 14.63
N ASN A 192 -1.93 -17.67 13.75
CA ASN A 192 -0.66 -16.97 13.53
C ASN A 192 -0.78 -15.76 12.58
N HIS A 193 -1.97 -15.17 12.43
CA HIS A 193 -2.19 -14.03 11.54
C HIS A 193 -2.66 -12.81 12.32
N VAL A 194 -1.95 -11.69 12.19
CA VAL A 194 -2.49 -10.38 12.57
C VAL A 194 -3.12 -9.76 11.32
N VAL A 195 -4.36 -9.30 11.44
CA VAL A 195 -5.17 -8.83 10.32
C VAL A 195 -5.59 -7.39 10.54
N LEU A 196 -5.24 -6.51 9.60
CA LEU A 196 -5.70 -5.14 9.50
C LEU A 196 -6.75 -5.02 8.38
N ASP A 197 -7.97 -4.61 8.73
CA ASP A 197 -8.98 -4.23 7.74
C ASP A 197 -9.20 -2.71 7.76
N VAL A 198 -9.11 -2.05 6.61
CA VAL A 198 -9.41 -0.62 6.45
C VAL A 198 -10.68 -0.46 5.61
N ALA A 199 -11.70 0.16 6.19
CA ALA A 199 -12.99 0.35 5.54
C ALA A 199 -12.90 1.29 4.34
N HIS A 200 -13.63 0.99 3.26
CA HIS A 200 -13.67 1.83 2.06
C HIS A 200 -14.39 3.17 2.26
N GLN A 201 -15.11 3.33 3.36
CA GLN A 201 -15.92 4.51 3.64
C GLN A 201 -15.81 4.94 5.10
N PRO A 202 -16.07 6.22 5.42
CA PRO A 202 -16.27 6.65 6.79
C PRO A 202 -17.47 5.96 7.45
N ARG A 203 -17.51 5.99 8.79
CA ARG A 203 -18.68 5.54 9.55
C ARG A 203 -19.88 6.41 9.17
N ARG A 204 -20.98 5.79 8.75
CA ARG A 204 -22.27 6.48 8.64
C ARG A 204 -22.85 6.69 10.04
N LEU A 205 -23.10 7.94 10.40
CA LEU A 205 -23.92 8.28 11.56
C LEU A 205 -25.38 8.16 11.11
N HIS A 206 -26.20 7.42 11.87
CA HIS A 206 -27.64 7.35 11.70
C HIS A 206 -28.31 8.42 12.54
#